data_AF-A0A936B131-F1
#
_entry.id   AF-A0A936B131-F1
#
_cell.length_a   1.000
_cell.length_b   1.000
_cell.length_c   1.000
_cell.angle_alpha   90.00
_cell.angle_beta   90.00
_cell.angle_gamma   90.00
#
_symmetry.space_group_name_H-M   'P 1'
#
loop_
_entity.id
_entity.type
_entity.pdbx_description
1 polymer ?
#
loop_
_entity_poly.entity_id
_entity_poly.type
_entity_poly.pdbx_seq_one_letter_code
_entity_poly.pdbx_strand_id
1 'polypeptide(L)'
;MEAGKSFNFYDAGKAGWRQVWVGSNGIVIDFDGQYADGAMRYKSASIGANGQKTLGRMTFFNLGPDKVRQLWEQSTDDGKTWAIAFDGIYVRKK
;
A
#
# COMPACT_ATOMS: atom_id res chain seq x y z
N MET A 1 -3.78 -5.92 18.11
CA MET A 1 -3.80 -4.98 16.98
C MET A 1 -2.35 -4.67 16.66
N GLU A 2 -1.85 -5.12 15.51
CA GLU A 2 -0.49 -4.75 15.10
C GLU A 2 -0.47 -3.24 14.81
N ALA A 3 0.43 -2.53 15.50
CA ALA A 3 0.64 -1.11 15.28
C ALA A 3 1.71 -0.95 14.21
N GLY A 4 1.56 0.03 13.32
CA GLY A 4 2.57 0.34 12.32
C GLY A 4 2.51 1.81 11.96
N LYS A 5 3.57 2.30 11.34
CA LYS A 5 3.62 3.66 10.80
C LYS A 5 3.80 3.60 9.28
N SER A 6 2.97 4.34 8.57
CA SER A 6 3.09 4.55 7.13
C SER A 6 3.74 5.90 6.85
N PHE A 7 4.76 5.90 6.01
CA PHE A 7 5.36 7.12 5.47
C PHE A 7 5.12 7.13 3.96
N ASN A 8 4.44 8.17 3.47
CA ASN A 8 4.16 8.36 2.05
C ASN A 8 4.91 9.60 1.59
N PHE A 9 5.74 9.49 0.55
CA PHE A 9 6.54 10.59 0.05
C PHE A 9 6.81 10.44 -1.45
N TYR A 10 7.11 11.55 -2.12
CA TYR A 10 7.58 11.53 -3.49
C TYR A 10 9.10 11.37 -3.51
N ASP A 11 9.59 10.31 -4.15
CA ASP A 11 11.01 10.06 -4.36
C ASP A 11 11.42 10.65 -5.72
N ALA A 12 12.09 11.82 -5.67
CA ALA A 12 12.52 12.54 -6.86
C ALA A 12 13.54 11.75 -7.69
N GLY A 13 14.38 10.91 -7.07
CA GLY A 13 15.37 10.09 -7.77
C GLY A 13 14.74 8.97 -8.59
N LYS A 14 13.57 8.47 -8.15
CA LYS A 14 12.75 7.48 -8.86
C LYS A 14 11.66 8.12 -9.73
N ALA A 15 11.51 9.45 -9.69
CA ALA A 15 10.40 10.18 -10.28
C ALA A 15 9.01 9.57 -9.96
N GLY A 16 8.83 9.09 -8.73
CA GLY A 16 7.68 8.27 -8.35
C GLY A 16 7.29 8.44 -6.89
N TRP A 17 6.07 8.01 -6.55
CA TRP A 17 5.66 7.92 -5.16
C TRP A 17 6.30 6.70 -4.51
N ARG A 18 6.63 6.81 -3.24
CA ARG A 18 7.11 5.69 -2.44
C ARG A 18 6.39 5.70 -1.11
N GLN A 19 6.05 4.51 -0.65
CA GLN A 19 5.51 4.33 0.68
C GLN A 19 6.30 3.26 1.42
N VAL A 20 6.69 3.57 2.64
CA VAL A 20 7.31 2.61 3.54
C VAL A 20 6.38 2.42 4.72
N TRP A 21 5.95 1.18 4.92
CA TRP A 21 5.25 0.77 6.13
C TRP A 21 6.20 0.02 7.04
N VAL A 22 6.26 0.42 8.30
CA VAL A 22 7.06 -0.25 9.33
C VAL A 22 6.12 -0.75 10.41
N GLY A 23 6.01 -2.07 10.51
CA GLY A 23 5.23 -2.76 11.53
C GLY A 23 5.97 -2.80 12.86
N SER A 24 5.22 -2.86 13.97
CA SER A 24 5.77 -3.00 15.33
C SER A 24 6.54 -4.30 15.53
N ASN A 25 6.34 -5.28 14.65
CA ASN A 25 7.06 -6.56 14.62
C ASN A 25 8.38 -6.50 13.82
N GLY A 26 8.78 -5.31 13.34
CA GLY A 26 9.99 -5.11 12.54
C GLY A 26 9.83 -5.43 11.05
N ILE A 27 8.65 -5.88 10.60
CA ILE A 27 8.38 -6.07 9.17
C ILE A 27 8.33 -4.71 8.47
N VAL A 28 9.13 -4.58 7.42
CA VAL A 28 9.10 -3.42 6.53
C VAL A 28 8.48 -3.83 5.20
N ILE A 29 7.52 -3.04 4.73
CA ILE A 29 6.96 -3.18 3.39
C ILE A 29 7.26 -1.89 2.64
N ASP A 30 8.05 -2.02 1.57
CA ASP A 30 8.41 -0.94 0.68
C ASP A 30 7.55 -1.01 -0.59
N PHE A 31 6.90 0.10 -0.90
CA PHE A 31 5.97 0.22 -2.01
C PHE A 31 6.47 1.26 -3.00
N ASP A 32 6.54 0.88 -4.27
CA ASP A 32 6.70 1.83 -5.38
C ASP A 32 5.30 2.23 -5.89
N GLY A 33 5.11 3.53 -6.08
CA GLY A 33 3.82 4.15 -6.29
C GLY A 33 3.77 5.07 -7.50
N GLN A 34 2.59 5.14 -8.11
CA GLN A 34 2.30 6.06 -9.20
C GLN A 34 0.90 6.62 -9.06
N TYR A 35 0.78 7.93 -9.28
CA TYR A 35 -0.51 8.59 -9.43
C TYR A 35 -0.86 8.69 -10.91
N ALA A 36 -1.95 8.05 -11.31
CA ALA A 36 -2.46 8.07 -12.68
C ALA A 36 -3.97 7.82 -12.68
N ASP A 37 -4.69 8.38 -13.65
CA ASP A 37 -6.12 8.15 -13.86
C ASP A 37 -6.97 8.39 -12.60
N GLY A 38 -6.66 9.46 -11.86
CA GLY A 38 -7.40 9.87 -10.66
C GLY A 38 -7.17 9.00 -9.41
N ALA A 39 -6.23 8.04 -9.45
CA ALA A 39 -5.94 7.17 -8.31
C ALA A 39 -4.43 6.98 -8.07
N MET A 40 -4.06 6.86 -6.79
CA MET A 40 -2.70 6.48 -6.40
C MET A 40 -2.62 4.96 -6.32
N ARG A 41 -1.67 4.35 -7.02
CA ARG A 41 -1.46 2.90 -7.02
C ARG A 41 -0.05 2.57 -6.55
N TYR A 42 0.05 1.75 -5.53
CA TYR A 42 1.26 1.24 -4.93
C TYR A 42 1.39 -0.25 -5.22
N LYS A 43 2.61 -0.71 -5.47
CA LYS A 43 2.97 -2.13 -5.58
C LYS A 43 4.14 -2.44 -4.66
N SER A 44 4.13 -3.62 -4.05
CA SER A 44 5.25 -4.12 -3.26
C SER A 44 5.47 -5.61 -3.49
N ALA A 45 6.68 -6.05 -3.18
CA ALA A 45 7.02 -7.46 -3.05
C ALA A 45 7.83 -7.61 -1.76
N SER A 46 7.43 -8.54 -0.89
CA SER A 46 8.14 -8.87 0.33
C SER A 46 8.30 -10.38 0.48
N ILE A 47 9.31 -10.78 1.23
CA ILE A 47 9.53 -12.18 1.61
C ILE A 47 9.28 -12.26 3.11
N GLY A 48 8.30 -13.06 3.51
CA GLY A 48 8.00 -13.32 4.92
C GLY A 48 9.09 -14.14 5.60
N ALA A 49 9.06 -14.20 6.94
CA ALA A 49 10.04 -14.97 7.72
C ALA A 49 10.06 -16.48 7.37
N ASN A 50 8.97 -17.01 6.82
CA ASN A 50 8.84 -18.38 6.34
C ASN A 50 9.37 -18.59 4.91
N GLY A 51 9.96 -17.57 4.28
CA GLY A 51 10.42 -17.60 2.89
C GLY A 51 9.30 -17.43 1.85
N GLN A 52 8.04 -17.28 2.26
CA GLN A 52 6.93 -17.07 1.34
C GLN A 52 7.01 -15.65 0.75
N LYS A 53 7.00 -15.58 -0.58
CA LYS A 53 6.87 -14.31 -1.30
C LYS A 53 5.41 -13.86 -1.27
N THR A 54 5.22 -12.59 -0.95
CA THR A 54 3.92 -11.91 -0.96
C THR A 54 4.01 -10.67 -1.83
N LEU A 55 3.10 -10.56 -2.80
CA LEU A 55 2.91 -9.34 -3.58
C LEU A 55 1.82 -8.48 -2.93
N GLY A 56 2.03 -7.18 -2.90
CA GLY A 56 1.04 -6.21 -2.46
C GLY A 56 0.63 -5.28 -3.59
N ARG A 57 -0.67 -5.00 -3.70
CA ARG A 57 -1.20 -3.88 -4.50
C ARG A 57 -2.11 -3.04 -3.62
N MET A 58 -1.86 -1.74 -3.56
CA MET A 58 -2.67 -0.83 -2.78
C MET A 58 -3.10 0.34 -3.64
N THR A 59 -4.40 0.65 -3.62
CA THR A 59 -4.99 1.73 -4.40
C THR A 59 -5.69 2.70 -3.47
N PHE A 60 -5.34 3.99 -3.56
CA PHE A 60 -6.14 5.06 -3.00
C PHE A 60 -6.99 5.67 -4.11
N PHE A 61 -8.30 5.50 -4.00
CA PHE A 61 -9.28 6.11 -4.89
C PHE A 61 -9.68 7.47 -4.35
N ASN A 62 -9.57 8.50 -5.17
CA ASN A 62 -10.12 9.81 -4.87
C ASN A 62 -11.65 9.73 -4.96
N LEU A 63 -12.34 9.87 -3.82
CA LEU A 63 -13.81 9.88 -3.74
C LEU A 63 -14.37 11.30 -3.53
N GLY A 64 -13.53 12.33 -3.63
CA GLY A 64 -13.88 13.72 -3.40
C GLY A 64 -12.84 14.48 -2.55
N PRO A 65 -13.03 15.79 -2.35
CA PRO A 65 -12.04 16.67 -1.72
C PRO A 65 -11.65 16.27 -0.29
N ASP A 66 -12.56 15.60 0.41
CA ASP A 66 -12.41 15.21 1.82
C ASP A 66 -12.57 13.70 2.05
N LYS A 67 -12.55 12.90 0.99
CA LYS A 67 -12.84 11.47 1.06
C LYS A 67 -11.93 10.64 0.16
N VAL A 68 -11.32 9.62 0.73
CA VAL A 68 -10.45 8.67 0.02
C VAL A 68 -10.84 7.25 0.41
N ARG A 69 -10.87 6.32 -0.54
CA ARG A 69 -10.92 4.88 -0.25
C ARG A 69 -9.53 4.27 -0.40
N GLN A 70 -9.09 3.51 0.58
CA GLN A 70 -7.91 2.67 0.49
C GLN A 70 -8.35 1.22 0.30
N LEU A 71 -7.89 0.61 -0.79
CA LEU A 71 -8.01 -0.83 -1.01
C LEU A 71 -6.60 -1.41 -1.02
N TRP A 72 -6.32 -2.36 -0.15
CA TRP A 72 -5.07 -3.12 -0.13
C TRP A 72 -5.36 -4.60 -0.32
N GLU A 73 -4.66 -5.19 -1.29
CA GLU A 73 -4.78 -6.58 -1.65
C GLU A 73 -3.40 -7.24 -1.68
N GLN A 74 -3.39 -8.52 -1.34
CA GLN A 74 -2.19 -9.34 -1.29
C GLN A 74 -2.34 -10.60 -2.13
N SER A 75 -1.23 -11.09 -2.66
CA SER A 75 -1.15 -12.33 -3.41
C SER A 75 0.05 -13.16 -2.94
N THR A 76 -0.15 -14.46 -2.75
CA THR A 76 0.88 -15.44 -2.39
C THR A 76 1.15 -16.44 -3.51
N ASP A 77 0.51 -16.27 -4.67
CA ASP A 77 0.56 -17.16 -5.82
C ASP A 77 1.07 -16.46 -7.10
N ASP A 78 2.02 -15.53 -6.91
CA ASP A 78 2.63 -14.70 -7.95
C ASP A 78 1.62 -13.86 -8.75
N GLY A 79 0.58 -13.37 -8.09
CA GLY A 79 -0.39 -12.43 -8.66
C GLY A 79 -1.54 -13.08 -9.41
N LYS A 80 -1.69 -14.41 -9.35
CA LYS A 80 -2.80 -15.13 -9.98
C LYS A 80 -4.11 -14.85 -9.26
N THR A 81 -4.10 -14.84 -7.92
CA THR A 81 -5.24 -14.46 -7.10
C THR A 81 -4.85 -13.36 -6.12
N TRP A 82 -5.84 -12.54 -5.76
CA TRP A 82 -5.65 -11.39 -4.87
C TRP A 82 -6.71 -11.42 -3.78
N ALA A 83 -6.27 -11.51 -2.54
CA ALA A 83 -7.13 -11.41 -1.37
C ALA A 83 -7.15 -9.97 -0.85
N ILE A 84 -8.32 -9.47 -0.46
CA ILE A 84 -8.44 -8.16 0.18
C ILE A 84 -7.87 -8.27 1.59
N ALA A 85 -6.76 -7.58 1.82
CA ALA A 85 -6.14 -7.44 3.13
C ALA A 85 -6.78 -6.31 3.93
N PHE A 86 -7.19 -5.23 3.25
CA PHE A 86 -7.88 -4.09 3.86
C PHE A 86 -8.70 -3.32 2.83
N ASP A 87 -9.89 -2.87 3.23
CA ASP A 87 -10.71 -1.94 2.47
C ASP A 87 -11.35 -0.94 3.42
N GLY A 88 -10.99 0.34 3.27
CA GLY A 88 -11.34 1.37 4.23
C GLY A 88 -11.61 2.72 3.58
N ILE A 89 -12.42 3.52 4.26
CA ILE A 89 -12.74 4.89 3.86
C ILE A 89 -12.13 5.84 4.88
N TYR A 90 -11.33 6.79 4.38
CA TYR A 90 -10.84 7.92 5.13
C TYR A 90 -11.66 9.16 4.81
N VAL A 91 -12.04 9.87 5.86
CA VAL A 91 -12.73 11.17 5.77
C VAL A 91 -11.89 12.19 6.50
N ARG A 92 -11.69 13.38 5.90
CA ARG A 92 -10.98 14.48 6.55
C ARG A 92 -11.67 14.81 7.88
N LYS A 93 -10.90 14.81 8.97
CA LYS A 93 -11.38 15.33 10.25
C LYS A 93 -11.53 16.86 10.12
N LYS A 94 -12.73 17.36 10.45
CA LYS A 94 -13.01 18.80 10.51
C LYS A 94 -12.38 19.45 11.74
#